data_AF-A0A2E1V109-F1
#
_entry.id   AF-A0A2E1V109-F1
#
_cell.length_a   1.000
_cell.length_b   1.000
_cell.length_c   1.000
_cell.angle_alpha   90.00
_cell.angle_beta   90.00
_cell.angle_gamma   90.00
#
_symmetry.space_group_name_H-M   'P 1'
#
loop_
_entity.id
_entity.type
_entity.pdbx_description
1 polymer ?
#
loop_
_entity_poly.entity_id
_entity_poly.type
_entity_poly.pdbx_seq_one_letter_code
_entity_poly.pdbx_strand_id
1 'polypeptide(L)'
;MREKKFFETWQRIAFNPQTWSMGYYDDYVGNVTIYSLDQQDNRRYGVELVEAFPEDISTQALSGTQATAPMDVTVGFKYRYWRNLTDESELPKPLLDRLQNVLGDQVERQLLNRIPKVLRRL
;
A
#
# COMPACT_ATOMS: atom_id res chain seq x y z
N MET A 1 -20.48 13.65 -10.79
CA MET A 1 -19.11 13.11 -10.74
C MET A 1 -19.12 11.76 -10.08
N ARG A 2 -18.49 10.78 -10.72
CA ARG A 2 -18.41 9.40 -10.22
C ARG A 2 -17.41 9.30 -9.08
N GLU A 3 -16.34 10.08 -9.18
CA GLU A 3 -15.21 10.21 -8.27
C GLU A 3 -15.69 10.67 -6.89
N LYS A 4 -16.48 11.75 -6.84
CA LYS A 4 -17.07 12.25 -5.59
C LYS A 4 -17.90 11.18 -4.89
N LYS A 5 -18.78 10.49 -5.64
CA LYS A 5 -19.66 9.45 -5.10
C LYS A 5 -18.87 8.27 -4.52
N PHE A 6 -17.71 7.95 -5.10
CA PHE A 6 -16.82 6.92 -4.57
C PHE A 6 -16.34 7.28 -3.16
N PHE A 7 -15.78 8.48 -2.97
CA PHE A 7 -15.30 8.92 -1.67
C PHE A 7 -16.43 9.13 -0.66
N GLU A 8 -17.59 9.64 -1.08
CA GLU A 8 -18.78 9.72 -0.21
C GLU A 8 -19.26 8.34 0.24
N THR A 9 -19.19 7.32 -0.62
CA THR A 9 -19.58 5.95 -0.27
C THR A 9 -18.59 5.34 0.71
N TRP A 10 -17.29 5.59 0.53
CA TRP A 10 -16.26 5.19 1.49
C TRP A 10 -16.42 5.93 2.82
N GLN A 11 -16.72 7.22 2.84
CA GLN A 11 -16.97 7.92 4.10
C GLN A 11 -18.23 7.37 4.81
N ARG A 12 -19.26 6.99 4.06
CA ARG A 12 -20.51 6.42 4.60
C ARG A 12 -20.37 5.05 5.24
N ILE A 13 -19.33 4.28 4.94
CA ILE A 13 -19.10 3.02 5.67
C ILE A 13 -18.54 3.25 7.08
N ALA A 14 -18.01 4.45 7.36
CA ALA A 14 -17.49 4.78 8.69
C ALA A 14 -18.59 5.05 9.72
N PHE A 15 -19.81 5.41 9.31
CA PHE A 15 -20.91 5.68 10.24
C PHE A 15 -22.27 5.33 9.64
N ASN A 16 -23.22 4.95 10.49
CA ASN A 16 -24.60 4.73 10.07
C ASN A 16 -25.30 6.09 9.88
N PRO A 17 -25.79 6.44 8.66
CA PRO A 17 -26.41 7.74 8.40
C PRO A 17 -27.78 7.93 9.06
N GLN A 18 -28.42 6.86 9.55
CA GLN A 18 -29.71 6.92 10.24
C GLN A 18 -29.53 7.08 11.76
N THR A 19 -28.61 6.31 12.36
CA THR A 19 -28.42 6.30 13.83
C THR A 19 -27.22 7.11 14.29
N TRP A 20 -26.36 7.56 13.36
CA TRP A 20 -25.09 8.26 13.61
C TRP A 20 -24.10 7.46 14.47
N SER A 21 -24.31 6.15 14.59
CA SER A 21 -23.38 5.25 15.26
C SER A 21 -22.16 5.02 14.38
N MET A 22 -20.96 5.11 14.97
CA MET A 22 -19.71 4.81 14.27
C MET A 22 -19.62 3.31 13.97
N GLY A 23 -19.15 2.98 12.77
CA GLY A 23 -18.77 1.62 12.41
C GLY A 23 -17.50 1.17 13.15
N TYR A 24 -17.19 -0.13 13.06
CA TYR A 24 -15.92 -0.62 13.60
C TYR A 24 -14.76 -0.11 12.75
N TYR A 25 -13.67 0.25 13.41
CA TYR A 25 -12.48 0.84 12.78
C TYR A 25 -12.02 0.04 11.55
N ASP A 26 -11.88 -1.27 11.72
CA ASP A 26 -11.38 -2.19 10.68
C ASP A 26 -12.33 -2.34 9.47
N ASP A 27 -13.60 -1.97 9.61
CA ASP A 27 -14.61 -2.12 8.54
C ASP A 27 -14.56 -0.97 7.53
N TYR A 28 -13.99 0.18 7.90
CA TYR A 28 -13.96 1.38 7.04
C TYR A 28 -12.58 1.91 6.69
N VAL A 29 -11.52 1.44 7.36
CA VAL A 29 -10.15 1.80 6.99
C VAL A 29 -9.65 0.96 5.82
N GLY A 30 -8.81 1.57 4.98
CA GLY A 30 -8.13 0.89 3.89
C GLY A 30 -6.75 1.49 3.64
N ASN A 31 -5.92 0.82 2.85
CA ASN A 31 -4.61 1.37 2.50
C ASN A 31 -4.70 2.15 1.19
N VAL A 32 -4.06 3.32 1.15
CA VAL A 32 -3.96 4.15 -0.06
C VAL A 32 -2.52 4.17 -0.50
N THR A 33 -2.27 3.73 -1.73
CA THR A 33 -0.93 3.76 -2.32
C THR A 33 -0.83 4.81 -3.40
N ILE A 34 0.18 5.67 -3.30
CA ILE A 34 0.44 6.78 -4.19
C ILE A 34 1.79 6.55 -4.86
N TYR A 35 1.81 6.57 -6.19
CA TYR A 35 3.04 6.42 -6.98
C TYR A 35 3.31 7.67 -7.81
N SER A 36 4.58 8.08 -7.83
CA SER A 36 5.10 8.99 -8.83
C SER A 36 5.66 8.19 -10.00
N LEU A 37 5.26 8.56 -11.22
CA LEU A 37 5.68 7.94 -12.46
C LEU A 37 6.60 8.88 -13.23
N ASP A 38 7.56 8.33 -13.97
CA ASP A 38 8.32 9.08 -14.97
C ASP A 38 7.57 9.17 -16.31
N GLN A 39 8.17 9.86 -17.30
CA GLN A 39 7.57 10.05 -18.62
C GLN A 39 7.34 8.75 -19.39
N GLN A 40 7.95 7.65 -18.96
CA GLN A 40 7.82 6.32 -19.55
C GLN A 40 6.93 5.42 -18.68
N ASP A 41 6.11 6.00 -17.79
CA ASP A 41 5.21 5.32 -16.85
C ASP A 41 5.91 4.38 -15.85
N ASN A 42 7.22 4.52 -15.65
CA ASN A 42 7.92 3.73 -14.64
C ASN A 42 7.77 4.36 -13.26
N ARG A 43 7.51 3.52 -12.26
CA ARG A 43 7.38 3.94 -10.86
C ARG A 43 8.74 4.40 -10.33
N ARG A 44 8.82 5.65 -9.88
CA ARG A 44 10.04 6.26 -9.32
C ARG A 44 10.02 6.40 -7.82
N TYR A 45 8.84 6.67 -7.27
CA TYR A 45 8.64 6.87 -5.84
C TYR A 45 7.25 6.37 -5.46
N GLY A 46 7.13 5.77 -4.28
CA GLY A 46 5.87 5.26 -3.76
C GLY A 46 5.70 5.57 -2.29
N VAL A 47 4.51 5.98 -1.90
CA VAL A 47 4.09 6.12 -0.50
C VAL A 47 2.82 5.33 -0.28
N GLU A 48 2.75 4.64 0.84
CA GLU A 48 1.51 4.01 1.32
C GLU A 48 1.04 4.70 2.60
N LEU A 49 -0.23 5.09 2.60
CA LEU A 49 -0.96 5.52 3.78
C LEU A 49 -1.65 4.30 4.36
N VAL A 50 -1.29 3.93 5.59
CA VAL A 50 -1.81 2.74 6.26
C VAL A 50 -3.02 3.12 7.12
N GLU A 51 -4.07 2.30 7.04
CA GLU A 51 -5.33 2.49 7.77
C GLU A 51 -5.92 3.89 7.51
N ALA A 52 -6.00 4.25 6.23
CA ALA A 52 -6.51 5.52 5.75
C ALA A 52 -8.03 5.50 5.56
N PHE A 53 -8.66 6.64 5.77
CA PHE A 53 -10.07 6.87 5.47
C PHE A 53 -10.33 8.36 5.12
N PRO A 54 -11.35 8.67 4.31
CA PRO A 54 -11.71 10.05 3.99
C PRO A 54 -12.42 10.69 5.20
N GLU A 55 -11.82 11.75 5.75
CA GLU A 55 -12.40 12.51 6.86
C GLU A 55 -13.29 13.65 6.36
N ASP A 56 -12.84 14.37 5.34
CA ASP A 56 -13.53 15.55 4.80
C ASP A 56 -13.61 15.51 3.27
N ILE A 57 -14.73 15.98 2.73
CA ILE A 57 -14.96 16.12 1.29
C ILE A 57 -15.42 17.54 1.04
N SER A 58 -14.60 18.32 0.33
CA SER A 58 -14.85 19.75 0.12
C SER A 58 -16.17 20.01 -0.58
N THR A 59 -16.88 21.06 -0.13
CA THR A 59 -18.08 21.57 -0.80
C THR A 59 -17.78 22.01 -2.22
N GLN A 60 -18.71 21.71 -3.13
CA GLN A 60 -18.64 22.18 -4.51
C GLN A 60 -19.62 23.33 -4.71
N ALA A 61 -19.09 24.54 -4.81
CA ALA A 61 -19.89 25.72 -5.06
C ALA A 61 -20.37 25.72 -6.52
N LEU A 62 -21.66 25.93 -6.72
CA LEU A 62 -22.28 26.08 -8.03
C LEU A 62 -22.80 27.50 -8.19
N SER A 63 -22.49 28.13 -9.31
CA SER A 63 -22.99 29.46 -9.69
C SER A 63 -23.54 29.44 -11.11
N GLY A 64 -24.45 30.36 -11.42
CA GLY A 64 -24.99 30.54 -12.78
C GLY A 64 -24.08 31.32 -13.74
N THR A 65 -22.87 31.67 -13.29
CA THR A 65 -21.87 32.38 -14.11
C THR A 65 -21.22 31.42 -15.09
N GLN A 66 -20.71 31.94 -16.22
CA GLN A 66 -19.96 31.13 -17.18
C GLN A 66 -18.75 30.48 -16.48
N ALA A 67 -18.62 29.15 -16.63
CA ALA A 67 -17.53 28.40 -16.05
C ALA A 67 -16.22 28.65 -16.81
N THR A 68 -15.17 29.06 -16.10
CA THR A 68 -13.83 29.32 -16.65
C THR A 68 -12.80 28.24 -16.28
N ALA A 69 -13.14 27.35 -15.35
CA ALA A 69 -12.30 26.26 -14.86
C ALA A 69 -13.12 24.96 -14.72
N PRO A 70 -12.48 23.78 -14.78
CA PRO A 70 -13.14 22.52 -14.45
C PRO A 70 -13.55 22.49 -12.96
N MET A 71 -14.50 21.61 -12.63
CA MET A 71 -14.99 21.45 -11.27
C MET A 71 -14.14 20.43 -10.51
N ASP A 72 -13.49 20.88 -9.44
CA ASP A 72 -12.61 20.05 -8.62
C ASP A 72 -13.30 19.56 -7.34
N VAL A 73 -12.80 18.46 -6.76
CA VAL A 73 -13.14 17.96 -5.42
C VAL A 73 -11.85 17.73 -4.65
N THR A 74 -11.70 18.38 -3.50
CA THR A 74 -10.63 18.07 -2.55
C THR A 74 -11.15 17.10 -1.51
N VAL A 75 -10.41 16.01 -1.26
CA VAL A 75 -10.73 15.01 -0.24
C VAL A 75 -9.60 14.97 0.78
N GLY A 76 -9.93 15.23 2.04
CA GLY A 76 -9.01 15.13 3.17
C GLY A 76 -8.99 13.71 3.74
N PHE A 77 -7.81 13.13 3.86
CA PHE A 77 -7.62 11.79 4.42
C PHE A 77 -6.99 11.86 5.81
N LYS A 78 -7.49 11.03 6.71
CA LYS A 78 -6.79 10.62 7.93
C LYS A 78 -6.17 9.25 7.71
N TYR A 79 -5.01 9.03 8.31
CA TYR A 79 -4.26 7.78 8.25
C TYR A 79 -3.46 7.63 9.54
N ARG A 80 -3.09 6.40 9.90
CA ARG A 80 -2.36 6.15 11.15
C ARG A 80 -0.88 6.48 11.02
N TYR A 81 -0.26 5.97 9.98
CA TYR A 81 1.12 6.29 9.60
C TYR A 81 1.28 6.14 8.10
N TRP A 82 2.36 6.70 7.58
CA TRP A 82 2.75 6.54 6.19
C TRP A 82 4.09 5.82 6.12
N ARG A 83 4.32 5.08 5.04
CA ARG A 83 5.59 4.42 4.76
C ARG A 83 6.04 4.65 3.33
N ASN A 84 7.35 4.68 3.14
CA ASN A 84 7.98 4.83 1.82
C ASN A 84 8.17 3.43 1.20
N LEU A 85 7.48 3.19 0.09
CA LEU A 85 7.56 1.91 -0.63
C LEU A 85 8.82 1.78 -1.49
N THR A 86 9.44 2.89 -1.83
CA THR A 86 10.66 2.94 -2.64
C THR A 86 11.84 2.40 -1.84
N ASP A 87 11.94 2.81 -0.57
CA ASP A 87 13.04 2.46 0.34
C ASP A 87 12.87 1.04 0.94
N GLU A 88 11.63 0.64 1.27
CA GLU A 88 11.37 -0.67 1.87
C GLU A 88 11.61 -1.86 0.92
N SER A 89 11.54 -1.64 -0.40
CA SER A 89 11.88 -2.68 -1.39
C SER A 89 13.39 -3.02 -1.42
N GLU A 90 14.23 -2.14 -0.87
CA GLU A 90 15.69 -2.30 -0.76
C GLU A 90 16.15 -2.64 0.67
N LEU A 91 15.24 -2.66 1.67
CA LEU A 91 15.59 -3.01 3.04
C LEU A 91 16.04 -4.48 3.14
N PRO A 92 17.22 -4.76 3.71
CA PRO A 92 17.72 -6.11 3.85
C PRO A 92 16.78 -6.91 4.76
N LYS A 93 16.17 -7.97 4.21
CA LYS A 93 15.43 -8.99 4.98
C LYS A 93 16.20 -9.38 6.25
N PRO A 94 15.50 -9.60 7.38
CA PRO A 94 16.11 -9.80 8.70
C PRO A 94 17.25 -10.83 8.67
N LEU A 95 18.33 -10.54 9.40
CA LEU A 95 19.61 -11.29 9.41
C LEU A 95 19.43 -12.81 9.57
N LEU A 96 18.38 -13.24 10.26
CA LEU A 96 18.07 -14.64 10.52
C LEU A 96 17.84 -15.43 9.22
N ASP A 97 17.22 -14.81 8.21
CA ASP A 97 16.92 -15.41 6.91
C ASP A 97 18.19 -15.53 6.04
N ARG A 98 19.17 -14.62 6.24
CA ARG A 98 20.48 -14.69 5.56
C ARG A 98 21.38 -15.78 6.15
N LEU A 99 21.36 -15.96 7.47
CA LEU A 99 22.15 -17.00 8.13
C LEU A 99 21.67 -18.41 7.77
N GLN A 100 20.35 -18.63 7.67
CA GLN A 100 19.82 -19.94 7.29
C GLN A 100 20.25 -20.36 5.88
N ASN A 101 20.23 -19.44 4.92
CA ASN A 101 20.65 -19.73 3.54
C ASN A 101 22.17 -19.96 3.43
N VAL A 102 22.99 -19.19 4.15
CA VAL A 102 24.46 -19.37 4.15
C VAL A 102 24.89 -20.64 4.90
N LEU A 103 24.18 -21.03 5.96
CA LEU A 103 24.47 -22.27 6.70
C LEU A 103 23.99 -23.51 5.95
N GLY A 104 22.82 -23.46 5.30
CA GLY A 104 22.31 -24.56 4.47
C GLY A 104 23.26 -24.90 3.31
N ASP A 105 23.73 -23.88 2.59
CA ASP A 105 24.62 -24.04 1.45
C ASP A 105 26.01 -24.60 1.83
N GLN A 106 26.51 -24.31 3.04
CA GLN A 106 27.79 -24.87 3.49
C GLN A 106 27.68 -26.34 3.92
N VAL A 107 26.58 -26.72 4.57
CA VAL A 107 26.37 -28.10 5.01
C VAL A 107 26.11 -29.03 3.80
N GLU A 108 25.34 -28.59 2.79
CA GLU A 108 25.15 -29.38 1.57
C GLU A 108 26.46 -29.60 0.79
N ARG A 109 27.29 -28.55 0.63
CA ARG A 109 28.58 -28.67 -0.07
C ARG A 109 29.57 -29.56 0.69
N GLN A 110 29.52 -29.61 2.02
CA GLN A 110 30.37 -30.50 2.82
C GLN A 110 29.88 -31.96 2.80
N LEU A 111 28.56 -32.20 2.76
CA LEU A 111 28.01 -33.55 2.66
C LEU A 111 28.25 -34.15 1.25
N LEU A 112 28.04 -33.38 0.18
CA LEU A 112 28.29 -33.86 -1.19
C LEU A 112 29.77 -34.17 -1.46
N ASN A 113 30.70 -33.42 -0.86
CA ASN A 113 32.14 -33.67 -0.98
C ASN A 113 32.64 -34.87 -0.16
N ARG A 114 31.82 -35.43 0.74
CA ARG A 114 32.16 -36.60 1.55
C ARG A 114 31.55 -37.90 1.06
N ILE A 115 30.74 -37.88 0.00
CA ILE A 115 30.27 -39.12 -0.63
C ILE A 115 31.45 -39.76 -1.38
N PRO A 116 31.93 -40.95 -0.98
CA PRO A 116 33.04 -41.61 -1.67
C PRO A 116 32.66 -41.97 -3.10
N LYS A 117 33.59 -41.81 -4.04
CA LYS A 117 33.40 -42.06 -5.49
C LYS A 117 32.88 -43.47 -5.84
N VAL A 118 32.90 -44.40 -4.90
CA VAL A 118 32.50 -45.81 -5.08
C VAL A 118 30.98 -45.98 -5.18
N LEU A 119 30.17 -45.02 -4.71
CA LEU A 119 28.69 -45.08 -4.79
C LEU A 119 28.09 -44.33 -5.99
N ARG A 120 28.92 -43.77 -6.89
CA ARG A 120 28.45 -43.03 -8.09
C ARG A 120 28.23 -43.93 -9.32
N ARG A 121 28.40 -45.24 -9.19
CA ARG A 121 28.15 -46.24 -10.23
C ARG A 121 27.46 -47.47 -9.65
N LEU A 122 26.19 -47.31 -9.29
CA LEU A 122 25.18 -48.36 -9.32
C LEU A 122 23.93 -47.75 -9.95
#